data_AF-A0A3M1PJZ6-F1
#
_entry.id   AF-A0A3M1PJZ6-F1
#
_cell.length_a   1.000
_cell.length_b   1.000
_cell.length_c   1.000
_cell.angle_alpha   90.00
_cell.angle_beta   90.00
_cell.angle_gamma   90.00
#
_symmetry.space_group_name_H-M   'P 1'
#
loop_
_entity.id
_entity.type
_entity.pdbx_description
1 polymer ?
#
loop_
_entity_poly.entity_id
_entity_poly.type
_entity_poly.pdbx_seq_one_letter_code
_entity_poly.pdbx_strand_id
1 'polypeptide(L)' 'SVQIERQLDSLDASLRDSETLSQKALQVLTSVPGLHCVLLGMRRTPYVEDAFAALKRPAVAQAEDLLRKFKPSD' A
#
# COMPACT_ATOMS: atom_id res chain seq x y z
N SER A 1 -9.76 -9.31 3.74
CA SER A 1 -8.59 -8.42 3.89
C SER A 1 -7.34 -9.19 4.33
N VAL A 2 -7.40 -10.01 5.37
CA VAL A 2 -6.24 -10.75 5.93
C VAL A 2 -5.43 -11.54 4.89
N GLN A 3 -6.10 -12.20 3.92
CA GLN A 3 -5.41 -12.92 2.84
C GLN A 3 -4.61 -11.97 1.92
N ILE A 4 -5.18 -10.80 1.59
CA ILE A 4 -4.52 -9.79 0.77
C ILE A 4 -3.32 -9.20 1.53
N GLU A 5 -3.48 -8.91 2.82
CA GLU A 5 -2.39 -8.42 3.67
C GLU A 5 -1.22 -9.40 3.71
N ARG A 6 -1.51 -10.70 3.93
CA ARG A 6 -0.48 -11.75 3.92
C ARG A 6 0.20 -11.90 2.57
N GLN A 7 -0.54 -11.75 1.48
CA GLN A 7 0.03 -11.81 0.14
C GLN A 7 0.98 -10.63 -0.10
N LEU A 8 0.58 -9.42 0.26
CA LEU A 8 1.45 -8.24 0.19
C LEU A 8 2.71 -8.43 1.06
N ASP A 9 2.56 -8.91 2.29
CA ASP A 9 3.68 -9.19 3.20
C ASP A 9 4.64 -10.29 2.72
N SER A 10 4.17 -11.16 1.83
CA SER A 10 4.99 -12.20 1.20
C SER A 10 5.75 -11.67 -0.02
N LEU A 11 5.22 -10.64 -0.69
CA LEU A 11 5.84 -10.02 -1.85
C LEU A 11 6.90 -9.00 -1.44
N ASP A 12 6.70 -8.31 -0.32
CA ASP A 12 7.69 -7.43 0.29
C ASP A 12 7.53 -7.35 1.82
N ALA A 13 8.60 -7.70 2.55
CA ALA A 13 8.58 -7.75 4.00
C ALA A 13 8.45 -6.36 4.66
N SER A 14 8.83 -5.28 3.97
CA SER A 14 8.69 -3.90 4.47
C SER A 14 7.23 -3.49 4.66
N LEU A 15 6.30 -4.17 4.00
CA LEU A 15 4.86 -3.92 4.15
C LEU A 15 4.30 -4.42 5.49
N ARG A 16 5.04 -5.26 6.22
CA ARG A 16 4.64 -5.72 7.56
C ARG A 16 4.62 -4.59 8.59
N ASP A 17 5.40 -3.54 8.35
CA ASP A 17 5.47 -2.37 9.23
C ASP A 17 4.24 -1.48 9.10
N SER A 18 3.48 -1.63 8.00
CA SER A 18 2.22 -0.91 7.77
C SER A 18 1.05 -1.60 8.49
N GLU A 19 0.34 -0.82 9.30
CA GLU A 19 -0.67 -1.33 10.24
C GLU A 19 -1.96 -1.78 9.56
N THR A 20 -2.34 -1.13 8.46
CA THR A 20 -3.60 -1.37 7.75
C THR A 20 -3.35 -1.74 6.30
N LEU A 21 -4.31 -2.45 5.70
CA LEU A 21 -4.26 -2.77 4.27
C LEU A 21 -4.24 -1.50 3.40
N SER A 22 -4.95 -0.44 3.80
CA SER A 22 -4.92 0.86 3.13
C SER A 22 -3.53 1.48 3.18
N GLN A 23 -2.84 1.44 4.32
CA GLN A 23 -1.46 1.92 4.42
C GLN A 23 -0.53 1.12 3.50
N LYS A 24 -0.64 -0.22 3.47
CA LYS A 24 0.17 -1.08 2.58
C LYS A 24 -0.04 -0.71 1.11
N ALA A 25 -1.31 -0.57 0.69
CA ALA A 25 -1.65 -0.23 -0.69
C ALA A 25 -1.11 1.16 -1.09
N LEU A 26 -1.32 2.17 -0.24
CA LEU A 26 -0.85 3.53 -0.49
C LEU A 26 0.69 3.60 -0.48
N GLN A 27 1.36 2.89 0.42
CA GLN A 27 2.82 2.81 0.46
C GLN A 27 3.38 2.26 -0.85
N VAL A 28 2.81 1.18 -1.39
CA VAL A 28 3.21 0.63 -2.69
C VAL A 28 2.96 1.64 -3.81
N LEU A 29 1.74 2.18 -3.93
CA LEU A 29 1.38 3.08 -5.03
C LEU A 29 2.22 4.35 -5.05
N THR A 30 2.51 4.93 -3.88
CA THR A 30 3.33 6.14 -3.75
C THR A 30 4.83 5.88 -3.93
N SER A 31 5.25 4.61 -3.94
CA SER A 31 6.64 4.20 -4.17
C SER A 31 6.96 3.92 -5.64
N VAL A 32 5.97 3.94 -6.54
CA VAL A 32 6.19 3.69 -7.97
C VAL A 32 6.82 4.92 -8.64
N PRO A 33 8.01 4.78 -9.26
CA PRO A 33 8.62 5.88 -10.00
C PRO A 33 7.70 6.42 -11.09
N GLY A 34 7.52 7.74 -11.15
CA GLY A 34 6.66 8.40 -12.14
C GLY A 34 5.18 8.52 -11.76
N LEU A 35 4.74 7.89 -10.66
CA LEU A 35 3.44 8.19 -10.06
C LEU A 35 3.59 9.37 -9.10
N HIS A 36 2.96 10.50 -9.46
CA HIS A 36 3.03 11.74 -8.67
C HIS A 36 1.79 11.97 -7.79
N CYS A 37 0.69 11.26 -8.08
CA CYS A 37 -0.59 11.45 -7.41
C CYS A 37 -1.36 10.14 -7.32
N VAL A 38 -1.95 9.87 -6.15
CA VAL A 38 -2.86 8.76 -5.91
C VAL A 38 -4.18 9.35 -5.40
N LEU A 39 -5.28 9.11 -6.12
CA LEU A 39 -6.60 9.59 -5.73
C LEU A 39 -7.23 8.60 -4.75
N LEU A 40 -7.61 9.09 -3.57
CA LEU A 40 -8.22 8.28 -2.52
C LEU A 40 -9.62 8.81 -2.18
N GLY A 41 -10.65 7.98 -2.45
CA GLY A 41 -12.06 8.33 -2.23
C GLY A 41 -12.60 8.01 -0.84
N MET A 42 -11.99 8.52 0.23
CA MET A 42 -12.46 8.28 1.61
C MET A 42 -13.43 9.36 2.10
N ARG A 43 -14.48 8.95 2.83
CA ARG A 43 -15.53 9.85 3.36
C ARG A 43 -15.60 9.94 4.88
N ARG A 44 -14.77 9.16 5.58
CA ARG A 44 -14.72 9.10 7.05
C ARG A 44 -13.38 9.63 7.52
N THR A 45 -13.38 10.56 8.47
CA THR A 45 -12.16 11.18 9.02
C THR A 45 -11.09 10.16 9.43
N PRO A 46 -11.42 9.07 10.15
CA PRO A 46 -10.39 8.09 10.55
C PRO A 46 -9.68 7.41 9.36
N TYR A 47 -10.36 7.25 8.22
CA TYR A 47 -9.75 6.63 7.03
C TYR A 47 -8.88 7.62 6.25
N VAL A 48 -9.20 8.91 6.33
CA VAL A 48 -8.36 9.97 5.79
C VAL A 48 -7.07 10.06 6.61
N GLU A 49 -7.16 10.04 7.94
CA GLU A 49 -6.01 10.05 8.85
C GLU A 49 -5.10 8.84 8.63
N ASP A 50 -5.67 7.63 8.51
CA ASP A 50 -4.93 6.40 8.19
C ASP A 50 -4.17 6.51 6.85
N ALA A 51 -4.78 7.13 5.85
CA ALA A 51 -4.13 7.34 4.56
C ALA A 51 -2.96 8.33 4.63
N PHE A 52 -3.10 9.39 5.42
CA PHE A 52 -1.99 10.32 5.66
C PHE A 52 -0.85 9.67 6.45
N ALA A 53 -1.13 8.69 7.31
CA ALA A 53 -0.09 7.92 7.99
C ALA A 53 0.77 7.11 7.01
N ALA A 54 0.17 6.61 5.92
CA ALA A 54 0.88 5.89 4.86
C ALA A 54 1.97 6.73 4.17
N LEU A 55 1.75 8.05 4.02
CA LEU A 55 2.71 8.96 3.37
C LEU A 55 4.02 9.14 4.15
N LYS A 56 4.04 8.78 5.44
CA LYS A 56 5.24 8.87 6.28
C LYS A 56 6.11 7.61 6.19
N ARG A 57 5.68 6.59 5.45
CA ARG A 57 6.37 5.31 5.35
C ARG A 57 7.51 5.38 4.33
N PRO A 58 8.58 4.58 4.52
CA PRO A 58 9.65 4.50 3.55
C PRO A 58 9.17 3.91 2.23
N ALA A 59 9.82 4.32 1.14
CA ALA A 59 9.52 3.82 -0.19
C ALA A 59 9.87 2.34 -0.34
N VAL A 60 9.06 1.63 -1.13
CA VAL A 60 9.24 0.21 -1.47
C VAL A 60 10.14 0.12 -2.71
N ALA A 61 11.30 -0.53 -2.57
CA ALA A 61 12.36 -0.53 -3.60
C ALA A 61 11.93 -1.13 -4.96
N GLN A 62 10.94 -2.03 -4.98
CA GLN A 62 10.45 -2.71 -6.19
C GLN A 62 8.92 -2.62 -6.33
N ALA A 63 8.36 -1.43 -6.08
CA ALA A 63 6.92 -1.21 -6.07
C ALA A 63 6.21 -1.61 -7.38
N GLU A 64 6.82 -1.32 -8.54
CA GLU A 64 6.23 -1.68 -9.85
C GLU A 64 6.16 -3.19 -10.05
N ASP A 65 7.24 -3.92 -9.72
CA ASP A 65 7.27 -5.38 -9.82
C ASP A 65 6.32 -6.03 -8.82
N LEU A 66 6.15 -5.44 -7.63
CA LEU A 66 5.16 -5.88 -6.65
C LEU A 66 3.75 -5.80 -7.23
N LEU A 67 3.38 -4.66 -7.82
CA LEU A 67 2.06 -4.48 -8.46
C LEU A 67 1.83 -5.48 -9.60
N ARG A 68 2.85 -5.78 -10.41
CA ARG A 68 2.76 -6.78 -11.49
C ARG A 68 2.57 -8.21 -10.96
N LYS A 69 3.21 -8.54 -9.84
CA LYS A 69 3.12 -9.88 -9.20
C LYS A 69 1.86 -10.05 -8.37
N PHE A 70 1.27 -8.96 -7.90
CA PHE A 70 0.05 -9.00 -7.12
C PHE A 70 -1.11 -9.49 -7.99
N LYS A 71 -1.62 -10.68 -7.66
CA LYS A 71 -2.80 -11.28 -8.28
C LYS A 71 -3.88 -11.41 -7.21
N PRO A 72 -4.91 -10.55 -7.21
CA PRO A 72 -6.04 -10.76 -6.30
C PRO A 72 -6.65 -12.12 -6.64
N SER A 73 -6.90 -12.95 -5.63
CA SER A 73 -7.69 -14.17 -5.80
C SER A 73 -9.14 -13.74 -6.05
N ASP A 74 -9.79 -14.33 -7.07
CA ASP A 74 -11.23 -14.16 -7.34
C ASP A 74 -12.10 -14.63 -6.15
#